data_AF-A0A9P4ISP2-F1
#
_entry.id   AF-A0A9P4ISP2-F1
#
_cell.length_a   1.000
_cell.length_b   1.000
_cell.length_c   1.000
_cell.angle_alpha   90.00
_cell.angle_beta   90.00
_cell.angle_gamma   90.00
#
_symmetry.space_group_name_H-M   'P 1'
#
loop_
_entity.id
_entity.type
_entity.pdbx_description
1 polymer ?
#
loop_
_entity_poly.entity_id
_entity_poly.type
_entity_poly.pdbx_seq_one_letter_code
_entity_poly.pdbx_strand_id
1 'polypeptide(L)'
;MEPQILRQVDSLFETAQRLLPVDQDRLHRIYKNLSSGYNSTLKQAHAIFSRNIGAKAATRTQQAWNAIYQSLLGVGDFFLRCVKAVKSSALWIAHLPKATITAISQWMNRTSQAISTGVHAILAAIKLFLKVLGFGILVVLSLVVLSIAVQAVVRIYRRYQHEEQLRIQRELRAKHRREEAERQARIREEAERGQRRAEEHRRQEQERKRREEAQRRRQTGENKRKVYKQWLAQREALFACREAMTRFPDPPDWPCTAACPDNEVLKACRHTIKRLYEASGVDDLQELLEKEKLEWHPDKFGRCPSSSREMIQAKVTEMFKIIQALLDESRQSRKEN
;
A
#
# COMPACT_ATOMS: atom_id res chain seq x y z
N MET A 1 -6.36 22.28 7.62
CA MET A 1 -6.79 21.08 6.86
C MET A 1 -7.01 21.35 5.37
N GLU A 2 -7.17 22.61 4.95
CA GLU A 2 -7.46 23.04 3.57
C GLU A 2 -6.41 22.67 2.48
N PRO A 3 -5.09 22.67 2.74
CA PRO A 3 -4.12 22.42 1.65
C PRO A 3 -3.91 20.94 1.31
N GLN A 4 -4.40 20.00 2.12
CA GLN A 4 -4.23 18.56 1.86
C GLN A 4 -5.27 17.99 0.88
N ILE A 5 -6.50 18.50 0.92
CA ILE A 5 -7.58 18.03 0.05
C ILE A 5 -7.36 18.52 -1.39
N LEU A 6 -6.92 19.78 -1.56
CA LEU A 6 -6.61 20.33 -2.88
C LEU A 6 -5.48 19.55 -3.57
N ARG A 7 -4.43 19.16 -2.84
CA ARG A 7 -3.34 18.32 -3.39
C ARG A 7 -3.81 16.91 -3.80
N GLN A 8 -4.78 16.33 -3.10
CA GLN A 8 -5.34 15.03 -3.47
C GLN A 8 -6.22 15.11 -4.72
N VAL A 9 -6.96 16.22 -4.90
CA VAL A 9 -7.76 16.45 -6.11
C VAL A 9 -6.88 16.68 -7.33
N ASP A 10 -5.80 17.45 -7.20
CA ASP A 10 -4.87 17.71 -8.30
C ASP A 10 -4.13 16.42 -8.73
N SER A 11 -3.75 15.57 -7.76
CA SER A 11 -3.13 14.26 -8.02
C SER A 11 -4.07 13.29 -8.75
N LEU A 12 -5.35 13.27 -8.40
CA LEU A 12 -6.36 12.44 -9.08
C LEU A 12 -6.64 12.95 -10.50
N PHE A 13 -6.57 14.27 -10.71
CA PHE A 13 -6.76 14.89 -12.01
C PHE A 13 -5.60 14.55 -12.97
N GLU A 14 -4.34 14.64 -12.52
CA GLU A 14 -3.18 14.22 -13.31
C GLU A 14 -3.21 12.72 -13.65
N THR A 15 -3.72 11.89 -12.73
CA THR A 15 -3.83 10.44 -12.94
C THR A 15 -4.91 10.11 -13.98
N ALA A 16 -6.05 10.81 -13.94
CA ALA A 16 -7.12 10.66 -14.92
C ALA A 16 -6.69 11.12 -16.33
N GLN A 17 -5.85 12.16 -16.42
CA GLN A 17 -5.32 12.69 -17.69
C GLN A 17 -4.40 11.70 -18.44
N ARG A 18 -3.78 10.75 -17.72
CA ARG A 18 -2.88 9.74 -18.30
C ARG A 18 -3.59 8.48 -18.78
N LEU A 19 -4.81 8.22 -18.30
CA LEU A 19 -5.47 6.91 -18.47
C LEU A 19 -6.57 6.89 -19.54
N LEU A 20 -6.99 8.04 -20.07
CA LEU A 20 -8.08 8.11 -21.05
C LEU A 20 -7.79 9.17 -22.13
N PRO A 21 -7.80 8.82 -23.44
CA PRO A 21 -7.77 9.81 -24.51
C PRO A 21 -9.17 10.41 -24.64
N VAL A 22 -9.53 11.27 -23.71
CA VAL A 22 -10.81 11.98 -23.69
C VAL A 22 -10.56 13.45 -23.99
N ASP A 23 -11.40 13.98 -24.88
CA ASP A 23 -11.48 15.38 -25.31
C ASP A 23 -11.32 16.37 -24.13
N GLN A 24 -10.19 17.09 -24.12
CA GLN A 24 -9.78 17.99 -23.04
C GLN A 24 -10.82 19.10 -22.77
N ASP A 25 -11.55 19.54 -23.79
CA ASP A 25 -12.56 20.59 -23.67
C ASP A 25 -13.80 20.14 -22.88
N ARG A 26 -14.04 18.83 -22.80
CA ARG A 26 -15.16 18.27 -22.04
C ARG A 26 -14.81 18.11 -20.56
N LEU A 27 -13.58 17.70 -20.24
CA LEU A 27 -13.07 17.62 -18.87
C LEU A 27 -12.91 19.01 -18.24
N HIS A 28 -12.45 20.01 -19.00
CA HIS A 28 -12.29 21.36 -18.48
C HIS A 28 -13.64 22.02 -18.13
N ARG A 29 -14.69 21.76 -18.92
CA ARG A 29 -16.06 22.21 -18.61
C ARG A 29 -16.64 21.54 -17.36
N ILE A 30 -16.39 20.24 -17.16
CA ILE A 30 -16.87 19.51 -15.97
C ILE A 30 -16.14 20.01 -14.70
N TYR A 31 -14.82 20.23 -14.78
CA TYR A 31 -14.04 20.77 -13.66
C TYR A 31 -14.47 22.20 -13.29
N LYS A 32 -14.68 23.07 -14.29
CA LYS A 32 -15.13 24.46 -14.06
C LYS A 32 -16.52 24.51 -13.40
N ASN A 33 -17.42 23.60 -13.77
CA ASN A 33 -18.75 23.50 -13.15
C ASN A 33 -18.68 22.98 -11.70
N LEU A 34 -17.85 21.97 -11.42
CA LEU A 34 -17.66 21.42 -10.06
C LEU A 34 -16.95 22.41 -9.12
N SER A 35 -15.94 23.13 -9.61
CA SER A 35 -15.20 24.17 -8.87
C SER A 35 -16.09 25.37 -8.51
N SER A 36 -16.96 25.81 -9.42
CA SER A 36 -17.88 26.91 -9.14
C SER A 36 -18.98 26.53 -8.15
N GLY A 37 -19.46 25.28 -8.21
CA GLY A 37 -20.44 24.73 -7.27
C GLY A 37 -19.87 24.66 -5.84
N TYR A 38 -18.71 24.02 -5.68
CA TYR A 38 -18.09 23.78 -4.36
C TYR A 38 -17.74 25.07 -3.61
N ASN A 39 -17.24 26.09 -4.30
CA ASN A 39 -16.91 27.38 -3.68
C ASN A 39 -18.16 28.17 -3.24
N SER A 40 -19.30 27.97 -3.89
CA SER A 40 -20.56 28.63 -3.48
C SER A 40 -21.14 27.99 -2.21
N THR A 41 -21.17 26.66 -2.12
CA THR A 41 -21.74 25.94 -0.99
C THR A 41 -20.88 26.06 0.27
N LEU A 42 -19.55 26.11 0.11
CA LEU A 42 -18.62 26.24 1.24
C LEU A 42 -18.61 27.67 1.81
N LYS A 43 -18.73 28.70 0.96
CA LYS A 43 -18.97 30.08 1.40
C LYS A 43 -20.32 30.23 2.11
N GLN A 44 -21.37 29.57 1.62
CA GLN A 44 -22.70 29.60 2.24
C GLN A 44 -22.71 28.87 3.59
N ALA A 45 -22.06 27.71 3.70
CA ALA A 45 -21.92 26.97 4.94
C ALA A 45 -21.07 27.73 5.98
N HIS A 46 -19.98 28.38 5.57
CA HIS A 46 -19.15 29.19 6.46
C HIS A 46 -19.89 30.45 6.95
N ALA A 47 -20.71 31.08 6.10
CA ALA A 47 -21.55 32.21 6.48
C ALA A 47 -22.69 31.83 7.45
N ILE A 48 -23.25 30.63 7.34
CA ILE A 48 -24.28 30.11 8.26
C ILE A 48 -23.65 29.69 9.60
N PHE A 49 -22.46 29.08 9.57
CA PHE A 49 -21.76 28.62 10.77
C PHE A 49 -21.21 29.79 11.62
N SER A 50 -20.67 30.83 10.97
CA SER A 50 -20.17 32.04 11.64
C SER A 50 -21.27 32.92 12.25
N ARG A 51 -22.50 32.89 11.72
CA ARG A 51 -23.65 33.66 12.27
C ARG A 51 -24.30 33.03 13.51
N ASN A 52 -24.18 31.72 13.73
CA ASN A 52 -24.98 31.03 14.76
C ASN A 52 -24.25 30.69 16.06
N ILE A 53 -22.91 30.60 16.07
CA ILE A 53 -22.17 30.09 17.24
C ILE A 53 -21.61 31.21 18.13
N GLY A 54 -21.34 32.41 17.61
CA GLY A 54 -20.81 33.53 18.42
C GLY A 54 -21.87 34.34 19.18
N ALA A 55 -23.05 34.57 18.59
CA ALA A 55 -24.01 35.54 19.12
C ALA A 55 -24.94 34.99 20.24
N LYS A 56 -25.27 33.69 20.22
CA LYS A 56 -26.20 33.08 21.20
C LYS A 56 -25.55 32.69 22.53
N ALA A 57 -24.24 32.39 22.53
CA ALA A 57 -23.52 32.06 23.75
C ALA A 57 -23.11 33.31 24.55
N ALA A 58 -22.70 34.39 23.86
CA ALA A 58 -22.31 35.65 24.50
C ALA A 58 -23.48 36.43 25.12
N THR A 59 -24.70 36.30 24.57
CA THR A 59 -25.88 37.03 25.07
C THR A 59 -26.45 36.43 26.36
N ARG A 60 -26.39 35.10 26.53
CA ARG A 60 -26.86 34.43 27.75
C ARG A 60 -25.95 34.68 28.96
N THR A 61 -24.63 34.75 28.74
CA THR A 61 -23.68 35.07 29.80
C THR A 61 -23.76 36.53 30.23
N GLN A 62 -23.97 37.47 29.30
CA GLN A 62 -24.16 38.89 29.62
C GLN A 62 -25.45 39.15 30.43
N GLN A 63 -26.56 38.47 30.09
CA GLN A 63 -27.82 38.61 30.83
C GLN A 63 -27.73 38.05 32.26
N ALA A 64 -27.07 36.91 32.44
CA ALA A 64 -26.84 36.36 33.78
C ALA A 64 -25.97 37.29 34.63
N TRP A 65 -24.98 37.97 34.01
CA TRP A 65 -24.09 38.85 34.78
C TRP A 65 -24.80 40.12 35.27
N ASN A 66 -25.64 40.72 34.43
CA ASN A 66 -26.43 41.89 34.79
C ASN A 66 -27.44 41.61 35.93
N ALA A 67 -28.00 40.40 36.00
CA ALA A 67 -28.95 40.03 37.07
C ALA A 67 -28.28 39.94 38.46
N ILE A 68 -27.03 39.47 38.51
CA ILE A 68 -26.29 39.37 39.77
C ILE A 68 -25.82 40.76 40.23
N TYR A 69 -25.38 41.62 39.30
CA TYR A 69 -24.97 42.99 39.61
C TYR A 69 -26.13 43.81 40.25
N GLN A 70 -27.35 43.69 39.71
CA GLN A 70 -28.54 44.35 40.27
C GLN A 70 -28.91 43.84 41.66
N SER A 71 -28.75 42.53 41.92
CA SER A 71 -28.98 41.95 43.25
C SER A 71 -27.99 42.48 44.30
N LEU A 72 -26.75 42.74 43.91
CA LEU A 72 -25.71 43.25 44.82
C LEU A 72 -25.93 44.73 45.18
N LEU A 73 -26.41 45.55 44.26
CA LEU A 73 -26.74 46.97 44.55
C LEU A 73 -27.88 47.10 45.56
N GLY A 74 -28.89 46.22 45.51
CA GLY A 74 -30.01 46.25 46.46
C GLY A 74 -29.62 45.98 47.92
N VAL A 75 -28.55 45.20 48.15
CA VAL A 75 -28.05 44.92 49.51
C VAL A 75 -27.33 46.14 50.11
N GLY A 76 -26.65 46.93 49.27
CA GLY A 76 -25.98 48.16 49.70
C GLY A 76 -26.96 49.23 50.20
N ASP A 77 -28.07 49.41 49.48
CA ASP A 77 -29.11 50.39 49.86
C ASP A 77 -29.83 50.03 51.16
N PHE A 78 -29.99 48.73 51.45
CA PHE A 78 -30.57 48.26 52.71
C PHE A 78 -29.69 48.63 53.92
N PHE A 79 -28.38 48.43 53.81
CA PHE A 79 -27.42 48.76 54.88
C PHE A 79 -27.39 50.27 55.18
N LEU A 80 -27.45 51.12 54.15
CA LEU A 80 -27.46 52.58 54.29
C LEU A 80 -28.73 53.09 55.00
N ARG A 81 -29.88 52.44 54.81
CA ARG A 81 -31.13 52.78 55.52
C ARG A 81 -31.07 52.41 57.01
N CYS A 82 -30.48 51.26 57.36
CA CYS A 82 -30.30 50.84 58.74
C CYS A 82 -29.40 51.80 59.54
N VAL A 83 -28.31 52.29 58.94
CA VAL A 83 -27.39 53.24 59.60
C VAL A 83 -28.06 54.59 59.86
N LYS A 84 -28.92 55.07 58.95
CA LYS A 84 -29.68 56.32 59.15
C LYS A 84 -30.71 56.20 60.28
N ALA A 85 -31.38 55.06 60.39
CA ALA A 85 -32.38 54.83 61.45
C ALA A 85 -31.74 54.87 62.85
N VAL A 86 -30.58 54.23 63.03
CA VAL A 86 -29.85 54.21 64.32
C VAL A 86 -29.39 55.60 64.74
N LYS A 87 -28.94 56.43 63.79
CA LYS A 87 -28.52 57.81 64.07
C LYS A 87 -29.68 58.70 64.54
N SER A 88 -30.90 58.45 64.04
CA SER A 88 -32.10 59.18 64.45
C SER A 88 -32.56 58.83 65.87
N SER A 89 -32.34 57.60 66.31
CA SER A 89 -32.72 57.15 67.66
C SER A 89 -31.77 57.69 68.75
N ALA A 90 -30.50 57.93 68.43
CA ALA A 90 -29.51 58.44 69.38
C ALA A 90 -29.74 59.92 69.79
N LEU A 91 -30.36 60.73 68.92
CA LEU A 91 -30.64 62.15 69.17
C LEU A 91 -31.84 62.38 70.12
N TRP A 92 -32.73 61.40 70.27
CA TRP A 92 -33.92 61.51 71.11
C TRP A 92 -33.64 61.32 72.61
N ILE A 93 -32.51 60.70 72.97
CA ILE A 93 -32.15 60.35 74.35
C ILE A 93 -31.50 61.55 75.10
N ALA A 94 -31.11 62.62 74.40
CA ALA A 94 -30.36 63.74 74.99
C ALA A 94 -31.21 64.81 75.71
N HIS A 95 -32.56 64.75 75.65
CA HIS A 95 -33.44 65.80 76.17
C HIS A 95 -34.47 65.33 77.20
N LEU A 96 -34.03 64.69 78.29
CA LEU A 96 -34.90 64.41 79.44
C LEU A 96 -34.56 65.32 80.65
N PRO A 97 -35.48 66.22 81.08
CA PRO A 97 -35.30 67.15 82.20
C PRO A 97 -35.55 66.53 83.60
N LYS A 98 -34.92 67.15 84.61
CA LYS A 98 -34.66 66.70 86.00
C LYS A 98 -35.86 66.48 86.94
N ALA A 99 -37.10 66.41 86.44
CA ALA A 99 -38.30 66.21 87.29
C ALA A 99 -38.60 64.72 87.61
N THR A 100 -37.74 63.80 87.21
CA THR A 100 -37.99 62.34 87.28
C THR A 100 -37.53 61.69 88.59
N ILE A 101 -36.72 62.35 89.41
CA ILE A 101 -36.07 61.69 90.56
C ILE A 101 -37.04 61.32 91.70
N THR A 102 -38.18 61.99 91.82
CA THR A 102 -39.22 61.66 92.81
C THR A 102 -40.26 60.65 92.33
N ALA A 103 -40.38 60.41 91.02
CA ALA A 103 -41.18 59.32 90.46
C ALA A 103 -40.45 57.95 90.55
N ILE A 104 -39.11 57.97 90.67
CA ILE A 104 -38.26 56.77 90.63
C ILE A 104 -38.51 55.82 91.81
N SER A 105 -38.91 56.28 93.01
CA SER A 105 -39.04 55.37 94.16
C SER A 105 -40.35 54.55 94.17
N GLN A 106 -41.48 55.11 93.71
CA GLN A 106 -42.73 54.36 93.49
C GLN A 106 -42.73 53.60 92.16
N TRP A 107 -41.98 54.09 91.16
CA TRP A 107 -41.66 53.34 89.95
C TRP A 107 -40.80 52.11 90.28
N MET A 108 -39.77 52.21 91.13
CA MET A 108 -38.84 51.12 91.49
C MET A 108 -39.52 49.83 91.97
N ASN A 109 -40.65 49.92 92.68
CA ASN A 109 -41.37 48.75 93.18
C ASN A 109 -42.30 48.11 92.12
N ARG A 110 -42.86 48.91 91.20
CA ARG A 110 -43.55 48.40 89.99
C ARG A 110 -42.58 47.97 88.89
N THR A 111 -41.39 48.56 88.84
CA THR A 111 -40.35 48.17 87.91
C THR A 111 -39.53 47.02 88.38
N SER A 112 -39.46 46.68 89.66
CA SER A 112 -38.84 45.41 90.04
C SER A 112 -39.55 44.21 89.36
N GLN A 113 -40.88 44.21 89.30
CA GLN A 113 -41.66 43.23 88.52
C GLN A 113 -41.57 43.46 87.00
N ALA A 114 -41.53 44.70 86.51
CA ALA A 114 -41.32 45.00 85.08
C ALA A 114 -39.88 44.69 84.60
N ILE A 115 -38.90 44.71 85.51
CA ILE A 115 -37.48 44.40 85.29
C ILE A 115 -37.31 42.89 85.33
N SER A 116 -37.97 42.16 86.23
CA SER A 116 -37.90 40.69 86.21
C SER A 116 -38.56 40.12 84.94
N THR A 117 -39.74 40.63 84.57
CA THR A 117 -40.39 40.28 83.29
C THR A 117 -39.59 40.78 82.09
N GLY A 118 -38.98 41.96 82.17
CA GLY A 118 -38.06 42.49 81.17
C GLY A 118 -36.79 41.65 81.00
N VAL A 119 -36.19 41.17 82.08
CA VAL A 119 -35.01 40.29 82.08
C VAL A 119 -35.37 38.92 81.50
N HIS A 120 -36.53 38.36 81.86
CA HIS A 120 -37.01 37.12 81.25
C HIS A 120 -37.32 37.29 79.75
N ALA A 121 -37.89 38.43 79.34
CA ALA A 121 -38.13 38.76 77.93
C ALA A 121 -36.82 38.95 77.16
N ILE A 122 -35.82 39.62 77.75
CA ILE A 122 -34.48 39.79 77.17
C ILE A 122 -33.76 38.45 77.06
N LEU A 123 -33.81 37.60 78.09
CA LEU A 123 -33.23 36.25 78.04
C LEU A 123 -33.94 35.37 77.00
N ALA A 124 -35.26 35.48 76.87
CA ALA A 124 -36.01 34.80 75.82
C ALA A 124 -35.63 35.31 74.43
N ALA A 125 -35.46 36.62 74.25
CA ALA A 125 -35.01 37.23 73.01
C ALA A 125 -33.58 36.82 72.65
N ILE A 126 -32.65 36.77 73.62
CA ILE A 126 -31.28 36.28 73.43
C ILE A 126 -31.30 34.79 73.04
N LYS A 127 -32.09 33.96 73.73
CA LYS A 127 -32.24 32.54 73.38
C LYS A 127 -32.81 32.35 71.98
N LEU A 128 -33.80 33.15 71.61
CA LEU A 128 -34.39 33.13 70.27
C LEU A 128 -33.35 33.55 69.21
N PHE A 129 -32.60 34.63 69.48
CA PHE A 129 -31.54 35.11 68.61
C PHE A 129 -30.44 34.07 68.41
N LEU A 130 -29.97 33.44 69.49
CA LEU A 130 -28.98 32.36 69.42
C LEU A 130 -29.50 31.15 68.63
N LYS A 131 -30.78 30.80 68.76
CA LYS A 131 -31.41 29.74 67.95
C LYS A 131 -31.46 30.11 66.47
N VAL A 132 -31.83 31.36 66.14
CA VAL A 132 -31.85 31.85 64.76
C VAL A 132 -30.44 31.87 64.16
N LEU A 133 -29.44 32.30 64.93
CA LEU A 133 -28.04 32.31 64.51
C LEU A 133 -27.53 30.88 64.30
N GLY A 134 -27.81 29.97 65.24
CA GLY A 134 -27.46 28.55 65.10
C GLY A 134 -28.11 27.89 63.88
N PHE A 135 -29.40 28.18 63.62
CA PHE A 135 -30.09 27.72 62.42
C PHE A 135 -29.45 28.28 61.14
N GLY A 136 -29.09 29.57 61.15
CA GLY A 136 -28.37 30.20 60.04
C GLY A 136 -27.04 29.53 59.72
N ILE A 137 -26.22 29.23 60.74
CA ILE A 137 -24.95 28.51 60.57
C ILE A 137 -25.18 27.11 59.99
N LEU A 138 -26.17 26.37 60.51
CA LEU A 138 -26.50 25.03 60.01
C LEU A 138 -26.89 25.06 58.53
N VAL A 139 -27.74 26.01 58.13
CA VAL A 139 -28.14 26.17 56.72
C VAL A 139 -26.91 26.45 55.83
N VAL A 140 -26.02 27.35 56.25
CA VAL A 140 -24.80 27.65 55.48
C VAL A 140 -23.90 26.42 55.36
N LEU A 141 -23.67 25.68 56.45
CA LEU A 141 -22.87 24.45 56.42
C LEU A 141 -23.50 23.38 55.52
N SER A 142 -24.82 23.19 55.58
CA SER A 142 -25.52 22.27 54.68
C SER A 142 -25.35 22.64 53.21
N LEU A 143 -25.41 23.94 52.88
CA LEU A 143 -25.18 24.42 51.51
C LEU A 143 -23.72 24.20 51.06
N VAL A 144 -22.75 24.39 51.94
CA VAL A 144 -21.33 24.12 51.65
C VAL A 144 -21.11 22.63 51.38
N VAL A 145 -21.64 21.75 52.22
CA VAL A 145 -21.55 20.29 52.02
C VAL A 145 -22.21 19.87 50.71
N LEU A 146 -23.40 20.40 50.41
CA LEU A 146 -24.09 20.15 49.14
C LEU A 146 -23.26 20.60 47.93
N SER A 147 -22.63 21.78 48.02
CA SER A 147 -21.74 22.31 46.97
C SER A 147 -20.54 21.39 46.73
N ILE A 148 -19.88 20.92 47.79
CA ILE A 148 -18.75 19.97 47.69
C ILE A 148 -19.21 18.65 47.07
N ALA A 149 -20.37 18.13 47.48
CA ALA A 149 -20.94 16.90 46.93
C ALA A 149 -21.22 17.03 45.42
N VAL A 150 -21.85 18.13 44.99
CA VAL A 150 -22.11 18.42 43.57
C VAL A 150 -20.79 18.52 42.79
N GLN A 151 -19.79 19.21 43.32
CA GLN A 151 -18.47 19.30 42.68
C GLN A 151 -17.79 17.93 42.56
N ALA A 152 -17.90 17.07 43.57
CA ALA A 152 -17.37 15.70 43.54
C ALA A 152 -18.07 14.87 42.46
N VAL A 153 -19.39 14.90 42.38
CA VAL A 153 -20.18 14.21 41.34
C VAL A 153 -19.81 14.70 39.95
N VAL A 154 -19.68 16.01 39.73
CA VAL A 154 -19.25 16.57 38.44
C VAL A 154 -17.85 16.10 38.06
N ARG A 155 -16.91 16.03 39.01
CA ARG A 155 -15.55 15.52 38.75
C ARG A 155 -15.57 14.03 38.37
N ILE A 156 -16.36 13.21 39.05
CA ILE A 156 -16.52 11.79 38.73
C ILE A 156 -17.15 11.62 37.34
N TYR A 157 -18.21 12.37 37.05
CA TYR A 157 -18.87 12.33 35.75
C TYR A 157 -17.93 12.74 34.61
N ARG A 158 -17.10 13.77 34.81
CA ARG A 158 -16.07 14.16 33.82
C ARG A 158 -15.02 13.08 33.59
N ARG A 159 -14.56 12.39 34.65
CA ARG A 159 -13.63 11.26 34.50
C ARG A 159 -14.27 10.12 33.72
N TYR A 160 -15.52 9.78 34.04
CA TYR A 160 -16.27 8.76 33.32
C TYR A 160 -16.43 9.09 31.82
N GLN A 161 -16.82 10.33 31.48
CA GLN A 161 -16.91 10.76 30.09
C GLN A 161 -15.56 10.68 29.37
N HIS A 162 -14.47 11.08 30.02
CA HIS A 162 -13.14 11.02 29.43
C HIS A 162 -12.68 9.58 29.17
N GLU A 163 -12.95 8.66 30.09
CA GLU A 163 -12.68 7.23 29.91
C GLU A 163 -13.49 6.63 28.75
N GLU A 164 -14.76 7.01 28.63
CA GLU A 164 -15.62 6.54 27.54
C GLU A 164 -15.13 7.04 26.17
N GLN A 165 -14.72 8.31 26.08
CA GLN A 165 -14.11 8.84 24.86
C GLN A 165 -12.81 8.11 24.49
N LEU A 166 -11.98 7.76 25.47
CA LEU A 166 -10.76 6.98 25.24
C LEU A 166 -11.08 5.56 24.76
N ARG A 167 -12.12 4.90 25.28
CA ARG A 167 -12.56 3.57 24.83
C ARG A 167 -12.99 3.62 23.37
N ILE A 168 -13.88 4.56 23.03
CA ILE A 168 -14.34 4.77 21.65
C ILE A 168 -13.15 5.06 20.71
N GLN A 169 -12.20 5.89 21.12
CA GLN A 169 -11.02 6.20 20.30
C GLN A 169 -10.10 4.98 20.11
N ARG A 170 -9.94 4.12 21.13
CA ARG A 170 -9.16 2.87 21.03
C ARG A 170 -9.84 1.88 20.10
N GLU A 171 -11.16 1.74 20.17
CA GLU A 171 -11.93 0.88 19.29
C GLU A 171 -11.85 1.34 17.82
N LEU A 172 -12.00 2.64 17.57
CA LEU A 172 -11.85 3.21 16.23
C LEU A 172 -10.44 2.99 15.66
N ARG A 173 -9.39 3.23 16.47
CA ARG A 173 -8.00 2.95 16.06
C ARG A 173 -7.76 1.47 15.84
N ALA A 174 -8.33 0.60 16.66
CA ALA A 174 -8.22 -0.84 16.48
C ALA A 174 -8.92 -1.30 15.20
N LYS A 175 -10.10 -0.75 14.89
CA LYS A 175 -10.83 -1.00 13.64
C LYS A 175 -10.03 -0.54 12.42
N HIS A 176 -9.50 0.68 12.45
CA HIS A 176 -8.67 1.21 11.37
C HIS A 176 -7.43 0.35 11.11
N ARG A 177 -6.72 -0.08 12.16
CA ARG A 177 -5.56 -0.98 12.01
C ARG A 177 -5.93 -2.34 11.43
N ARG A 178 -7.10 -2.89 11.78
CA ARG A 178 -7.60 -4.16 11.20
C ARG A 178 -7.92 -3.98 9.72
N GLU A 179 -8.61 -2.91 9.36
CA GLU A 179 -8.94 -2.60 7.96
C GLU A 179 -7.68 -2.35 7.11
N GLU A 180 -6.68 -1.62 7.65
CA GLU A 180 -5.40 -1.42 6.98
C GLU A 180 -4.62 -2.73 6.81
N ALA A 181 -4.56 -3.56 7.86
CA ALA A 181 -3.91 -4.87 7.78
C ALA A 181 -4.60 -5.78 6.75
N GLU A 182 -5.93 -5.77 6.68
CA GLU A 182 -6.68 -6.53 5.68
C GLU A 182 -6.42 -6.01 4.26
N ARG A 183 -6.41 -4.69 4.05
CA ARG A 183 -6.06 -4.09 2.75
C ARG A 183 -4.64 -4.48 2.33
N GLN A 184 -3.68 -4.41 3.24
CA GLN A 184 -2.31 -4.83 2.97
C GLN A 184 -2.21 -6.32 2.65
N ALA A 185 -2.96 -7.17 3.36
CA ALA A 185 -3.01 -8.60 3.09
C ALA A 185 -3.56 -8.89 1.68
N ARG A 186 -4.64 -8.22 1.28
CA ARG A 186 -5.21 -8.35 -0.08
C ARG A 186 -4.23 -7.91 -1.17
N ILE A 187 -3.54 -6.79 -0.98
CA ILE A 187 -2.52 -6.31 -1.92
C ILE A 187 -1.35 -7.31 -2.05
N ARG A 188 -0.87 -7.86 -0.92
CA ARG A 188 0.19 -8.88 -0.95
C ARG A 188 -0.26 -10.14 -1.66
N GLU A 189 -1.48 -10.61 -1.39
CA GLU A 189 -2.03 -11.79 -2.03
C GLU A 189 -2.19 -11.59 -3.55
N GLU A 190 -2.67 -10.43 -3.98
CA GLU A 190 -2.77 -10.08 -5.40
C GLU A 190 -1.39 -9.99 -6.07
N ALA A 191 -0.41 -9.39 -5.40
CA ALA A 191 0.97 -9.33 -5.88
C ALA A 191 1.59 -10.73 -6.03
N GLU A 192 1.40 -11.61 -5.04
CA GLU A 192 1.87 -12.99 -5.10
C GLU A 192 1.19 -13.79 -6.22
N ARG A 193 -0.13 -13.63 -6.39
CA ARG A 193 -0.87 -14.24 -7.51
C ARG A 193 -0.35 -13.73 -8.86
N GLY A 194 -0.05 -12.44 -8.96
CA GLY A 194 0.57 -11.82 -10.14
C GLY A 194 1.94 -12.41 -10.44
N GLN A 195 2.80 -12.55 -9.42
CA GLN A 195 4.13 -13.16 -9.55
C GLN A 195 4.05 -14.63 -9.99
N ARG A 196 3.14 -15.42 -9.42
CA ARG A 196 2.93 -16.83 -9.80
C ARG A 196 2.51 -16.96 -11.27
N ARG A 197 1.58 -16.12 -11.73
CA ARG A 197 1.14 -16.10 -13.15
C ARG A 197 2.28 -15.70 -14.09
N ALA A 198 3.09 -14.70 -13.71
CA ALA A 198 4.23 -14.27 -14.51
C ALA A 198 5.31 -15.34 -14.61
N GLU A 199 5.63 -16.01 -13.50
CA GLU A 199 6.58 -17.12 -13.45
C GLU A 199 6.09 -18.32 -14.28
N GLU A 200 4.81 -18.67 -14.17
CA GLU A 200 4.19 -19.73 -14.98
C GLU A 200 4.28 -19.41 -16.48
N HIS A 201 3.96 -18.18 -16.89
CA HIS A 201 4.10 -17.75 -18.27
C HIS A 201 5.55 -17.86 -18.77
N ARG A 202 6.54 -17.48 -17.95
CA ARG A 202 7.97 -17.63 -18.30
C ARG A 202 8.35 -19.10 -18.48
N ARG A 203 7.86 -20.00 -17.63
CA ARG A 203 8.11 -21.45 -17.76
C ARG A 203 7.49 -22.01 -19.04
N GLN A 204 6.24 -21.66 -19.34
CA GLN A 204 5.57 -22.09 -20.57
C GLN A 204 6.29 -21.58 -21.82
N GLU A 205 6.78 -20.33 -21.81
CA GLU A 205 7.54 -19.79 -22.94
C GLU A 205 8.89 -20.49 -23.13
N GLN A 206 9.61 -20.76 -22.04
CA GLN A 206 10.86 -21.53 -22.11
C GLN A 206 10.64 -22.95 -22.61
N GLU A 207 9.59 -23.61 -22.16
CA GLU A 207 9.23 -24.95 -22.63
C GLU A 207 8.87 -24.95 -24.11
N ARG A 208 8.08 -23.97 -24.57
CA ARG A 208 7.77 -23.79 -25.99
C ARG A 208 9.03 -23.63 -26.83
N LYS A 209 9.95 -22.74 -26.41
CA LYS A 209 11.25 -22.54 -27.08
C LYS A 209 12.07 -23.83 -27.15
N ARG A 210 12.14 -24.61 -26.07
CA ARG A 210 12.83 -25.91 -26.04
C ARG A 210 12.19 -26.92 -27.00
N ARG A 211 10.85 -26.98 -27.05
CA ARG A 211 10.12 -27.87 -27.98
C ARG A 211 10.35 -27.47 -29.44
N GLU A 212 10.28 -26.18 -29.75
CA GLU A 212 10.55 -25.65 -31.10
C GLU A 212 11.99 -25.92 -31.54
N GLU A 213 12.97 -25.72 -30.66
CA GLU A 213 14.38 -26.01 -30.95
C GLU A 213 14.60 -27.50 -31.17
N ALA A 214 14.04 -28.36 -30.31
CA ALA A 214 14.11 -29.81 -30.48
C ALA A 214 13.49 -30.26 -31.81
N GLN A 215 12.35 -29.68 -32.19
CA GLN A 215 11.71 -29.95 -33.48
C GLN A 215 12.58 -29.49 -34.66
N ARG A 216 13.18 -28.29 -34.58
CA ARG A 216 14.11 -27.79 -35.60
C ARG A 216 15.33 -28.69 -35.74
N ARG A 217 15.90 -29.18 -34.63
CA ARG A 217 17.02 -30.13 -34.63
C ARG A 217 16.61 -31.46 -35.29
N ARG A 218 15.43 -31.99 -34.97
CA ARG A 218 14.88 -33.20 -35.61
C ARG A 218 14.69 -33.02 -37.11
N GLN A 219 14.02 -31.95 -37.53
CA GLN A 219 13.81 -31.63 -38.95
C GLN A 219 15.13 -31.44 -39.70
N THR A 220 16.11 -30.77 -39.09
CA THR A 220 17.44 -30.61 -39.67
C THR A 220 18.13 -31.97 -39.84
N GLY A 221 18.03 -32.85 -38.84
CA GLY A 221 18.54 -34.22 -38.92
C GLY A 221 17.85 -35.05 -40.00
N GLU A 222 16.52 -34.96 -40.11
CA GLU A 222 15.74 -35.63 -41.17
C GLU A 222 16.09 -35.12 -42.56
N ASN A 223 16.26 -33.82 -42.74
CA ASN A 223 16.68 -33.23 -44.01
C ASN A 223 18.07 -33.72 -44.41
N LYS A 224 19.03 -33.76 -43.47
CA LYS A 224 20.37 -34.33 -43.71
C LYS A 224 20.30 -35.81 -44.10
N ARG A 225 19.46 -36.62 -43.41
CA ARG A 225 19.23 -38.03 -43.75
C ARG A 225 18.66 -38.20 -45.15
N LYS A 226 17.72 -37.34 -45.57
CA LYS A 226 17.17 -37.36 -46.95
C LYS A 226 18.25 -37.06 -47.98
N VAL A 227 19.07 -36.04 -47.74
CA VAL A 227 20.19 -35.68 -48.63
C VAL A 227 21.21 -36.82 -48.72
N TYR A 228 21.57 -37.45 -47.59
CA TYR A 228 22.44 -38.62 -47.58
C TYR A 228 21.87 -39.76 -48.42
N LYS A 229 20.59 -40.11 -48.26
CA LYS A 229 19.93 -41.16 -49.05
C LYS A 229 19.92 -40.87 -50.55
N GLN A 230 19.71 -39.61 -50.94
CA GLN A 230 19.76 -39.19 -52.34
C GLN A 230 21.17 -39.34 -52.92
N TRP A 231 22.18 -38.87 -52.20
CA TRP A 231 23.58 -39.02 -52.59
C TRP A 231 23.99 -40.50 -52.69
N LEU A 232 23.57 -41.32 -51.73
CA LEU A 232 23.84 -42.76 -51.71
C LEU A 232 23.24 -43.45 -52.94
N ALA A 233 21.97 -43.16 -53.27
CA ALA A 233 21.32 -43.70 -54.45
C ALA A 233 22.02 -43.27 -55.76
N GLN A 234 22.46 -42.01 -55.84
CA GLN A 234 23.23 -41.51 -56.98
C GLN A 234 24.58 -42.24 -57.11
N ARG A 235 25.27 -42.46 -55.99
CA ARG A 235 26.53 -43.21 -55.95
C ARG A 235 26.32 -44.65 -56.43
N GLU A 236 25.33 -45.35 -55.88
CA GLU A 236 25.03 -46.73 -56.23
C GLU A 236 24.70 -46.87 -57.73
N ALA A 237 23.90 -45.96 -58.27
CA ALA A 237 23.60 -45.92 -59.70
C ALA A 237 24.85 -45.74 -60.58
N LEU A 238 25.79 -44.88 -60.17
CA LEU A 238 27.05 -44.69 -60.90
C LEU A 238 28.00 -45.89 -60.73
N PHE A 239 28.02 -46.51 -59.55
CA PHE A 239 28.90 -47.65 -59.25
C PHE A 239 28.43 -48.95 -59.89
N ALA A 240 27.15 -49.06 -60.24
CA ALA A 240 26.61 -50.21 -60.97
C ALA A 240 27.22 -50.35 -62.38
N CYS A 241 27.65 -49.25 -63.00
CA CYS A 241 28.23 -49.24 -64.35
C CYS A 241 29.54 -48.43 -64.39
N ARG A 242 30.57 -48.90 -63.68
CA ARG A 242 31.87 -48.21 -63.58
C ARG A 242 32.52 -47.98 -64.95
N GLU A 243 32.32 -48.90 -65.89
CA GLU A 243 32.80 -48.81 -67.28
C GLU A 243 32.18 -47.66 -68.07
N ALA A 244 30.98 -47.20 -67.69
CA ALA A 244 30.26 -46.11 -68.34
C ALA A 244 30.28 -44.81 -67.50
N MET A 245 31.00 -44.81 -66.37
CA MET A 245 31.00 -43.70 -65.42
C MET A 245 31.81 -42.52 -65.97
N THR A 246 31.10 -41.47 -66.38
CA THR A 246 31.71 -40.21 -66.86
C THR A 246 31.81 -39.12 -65.80
N ARG A 247 31.12 -39.29 -64.67
CA ARG A 247 31.05 -38.33 -63.56
C ARG A 247 31.20 -39.00 -62.20
N PHE A 248 31.73 -38.25 -61.24
CA PHE A 248 31.86 -38.68 -59.85
C PHE A 248 30.60 -38.31 -59.03
N PRO A 249 30.12 -39.15 -58.09
CA PRO A 249 29.05 -38.79 -57.16
C PRO A 249 29.58 -37.81 -56.10
N ASP A 250 29.69 -36.53 -56.47
CA ASP A 250 30.20 -35.49 -55.59
C ASP A 250 29.36 -35.41 -54.29
N PRO A 251 30.01 -35.33 -53.12
CA PRO A 251 29.32 -35.18 -51.85
C PRO A 251 28.52 -33.87 -51.83
N PRO A 252 27.43 -33.78 -51.04
CA PRO A 252 26.68 -32.55 -50.90
C PRO A 252 27.56 -31.44 -50.30
N ASP A 253 27.40 -30.23 -50.83
CA ASP A 253 28.12 -29.04 -50.37
C ASP A 253 27.58 -28.59 -49.01
N TRP A 254 28.21 -29.08 -47.93
CA TRP A 254 27.90 -28.65 -46.57
C TRP A 254 29.01 -27.78 -46.01
N PRO A 255 28.64 -26.63 -45.39
CA PRO A 255 29.63 -25.66 -44.94
C PRO A 255 30.51 -26.24 -43.83
N CYS A 256 31.82 -26.19 -44.01
CA CYS A 256 32.77 -26.58 -42.96
C CYS A 256 32.81 -25.51 -41.85
N THR A 257 32.82 -25.92 -40.58
CA THR A 257 32.91 -24.97 -39.44
C THR A 257 34.35 -24.64 -39.05
N ALA A 258 35.33 -25.39 -39.54
CA ALA A 258 36.71 -25.35 -39.05
C ALA A 258 37.67 -24.59 -39.98
N ALA A 259 37.15 -23.72 -40.86
CA ALA A 259 37.93 -22.98 -41.86
C ALA A 259 38.98 -23.87 -42.57
N CYS A 260 38.58 -25.11 -42.90
CA CYS A 260 39.49 -26.04 -43.54
C CYS A 260 39.80 -25.55 -44.96
N PRO A 261 41.06 -25.69 -45.43
CA PRO A 261 41.33 -25.53 -46.85
C PRO A 261 40.46 -26.56 -47.59
N ASP A 262 39.72 -26.08 -48.59
CA ASP A 262 38.98 -26.98 -49.45
C ASP A 262 39.96 -27.86 -50.20
N ASN A 263 39.66 -29.16 -50.19
CA ASN A 263 40.37 -30.13 -51.00
C ASN A 263 40.17 -29.78 -52.49
N GLU A 264 41.27 -29.55 -53.21
CA GLU A 264 41.23 -29.03 -54.58
C GLU A 264 40.44 -29.94 -55.53
N VAL A 265 40.51 -31.26 -55.32
CA VAL A 265 39.98 -32.26 -56.27
C VAL A 265 38.53 -32.66 -55.93
N LEU A 266 38.25 -33.05 -54.68
CA LEU A 266 36.92 -33.48 -54.24
C LEU A 266 35.99 -32.31 -53.87
N LYS A 267 36.53 -31.11 -53.64
CA LYS A 267 35.80 -29.94 -53.12
C LYS A 267 35.03 -30.21 -51.81
N ALA A 268 35.49 -31.18 -51.03
CA ALA A 268 34.92 -31.51 -49.74
C ALA A 268 36.04 -31.86 -48.76
N CYS A 269 36.06 -31.15 -47.63
CA CYS A 269 37.00 -31.44 -46.56
C CYS A 269 36.57 -32.67 -45.74
N ARG A 270 37.49 -33.17 -44.91
CA ARG A 270 37.26 -34.30 -44.00
C ARG A 270 36.01 -34.13 -43.12
N HIS A 271 35.75 -32.92 -42.61
CA HIS A 271 34.57 -32.66 -41.75
C HIS A 271 33.25 -32.76 -42.50
N THR A 272 33.22 -32.35 -43.78
CA THR A 272 32.04 -32.47 -44.63
C THR A 272 31.70 -33.94 -44.87
N ILE A 273 32.71 -34.75 -45.19
CA ILE A 273 32.54 -36.20 -45.38
C ILE A 273 32.15 -36.90 -44.07
N LYS A 274 32.74 -36.53 -42.93
CA LYS A 274 32.34 -37.05 -41.62
C LYS A 274 30.87 -36.81 -41.36
N ARG A 275 30.41 -35.56 -41.53
CA ARG A 275 29.00 -35.20 -41.36
C ARG A 275 28.11 -35.98 -42.30
N LEU A 276 28.53 -36.18 -43.55
CA LEU A 276 27.77 -36.93 -44.55
C LEU A 276 27.47 -38.34 -44.05
N TYR A 277 28.46 -39.03 -43.51
CA TYR A 277 28.27 -40.36 -42.94
C TYR A 277 27.52 -40.35 -41.60
N GLU A 278 27.72 -39.35 -40.73
CA GLU A 278 26.91 -39.17 -39.51
C GLU A 278 25.42 -38.95 -39.86
N ALA A 279 25.13 -38.32 -40.99
CA ALA A 279 23.78 -38.13 -41.49
C ALA A 279 23.11 -39.42 -41.98
N SER A 280 23.85 -40.54 -42.10
CA SER A 280 23.26 -41.85 -42.39
C SER A 280 22.29 -42.31 -41.29
N GLY A 281 22.54 -41.89 -40.05
CA GLY A 281 21.79 -42.34 -38.87
C GLY A 281 22.09 -43.79 -38.46
N VAL A 282 23.17 -44.38 -38.96
CA VAL A 282 23.70 -45.67 -38.49
C VAL A 282 24.40 -45.46 -37.14
N ASP A 283 24.09 -46.30 -36.15
CA ASP A 283 24.65 -46.17 -34.79
C ASP A 283 26.15 -46.52 -34.75
N ASP A 284 26.60 -47.53 -35.51
CA ASP A 284 28.02 -47.86 -35.66
C ASP A 284 28.61 -47.21 -36.92
N LEU A 285 29.10 -45.98 -36.76
CA LEU A 285 29.79 -45.24 -37.82
C LEU A 285 31.07 -45.96 -38.29
N GLN A 286 31.78 -46.69 -37.41
CA GLN A 286 33.03 -47.35 -37.78
C GLN A 286 32.76 -48.50 -38.75
N GLU A 287 31.76 -49.34 -38.47
CA GLU A 287 31.39 -50.44 -39.36
C GLU A 287 30.98 -49.93 -40.76
N LEU A 288 30.22 -48.82 -40.80
CA LEU A 288 29.85 -48.18 -42.05
C LEU A 288 31.09 -47.72 -42.83
N LEU A 289 32.02 -47.02 -42.17
CA LEU A 289 33.23 -46.52 -42.81
C LEU A 289 34.15 -47.66 -43.31
N GLU A 290 34.18 -48.82 -42.65
CA GLU A 290 34.97 -49.97 -43.10
C GLU A 290 34.41 -50.56 -44.41
N LYS A 291 33.08 -50.67 -44.52
CA LYS A 291 32.40 -51.06 -45.77
C LYS A 291 32.68 -50.06 -46.88
N GLU A 292 32.56 -48.77 -46.56
CA GLU A 292 32.79 -47.68 -47.50
C GLU A 292 34.23 -47.66 -48.00
N LYS A 293 35.23 -47.85 -47.13
CA LYS A 293 36.64 -47.93 -47.52
C LYS A 293 36.87 -48.97 -48.64
N LEU A 294 36.21 -50.12 -48.55
CA LEU A 294 36.31 -51.16 -49.59
C LEU A 294 35.65 -50.73 -50.90
N GLU A 295 34.55 -49.99 -50.84
CA GLU A 295 33.86 -49.47 -52.04
C GLU A 295 34.63 -48.35 -52.73
N TRP A 296 35.34 -47.52 -51.99
CA TRP A 296 36.13 -46.40 -52.49
C TRP A 296 37.58 -46.77 -52.86
N HIS A 297 37.93 -48.06 -52.95
CA HIS A 297 39.30 -48.45 -53.33
C HIS A 297 39.60 -48.04 -54.79
N PRO A 298 40.70 -47.30 -55.07
CA PRO A 298 41.01 -46.79 -56.41
C PRO A 298 41.03 -47.87 -57.50
N ASP A 299 41.51 -49.07 -57.19
CA ASP A 299 41.59 -50.20 -58.13
C ASP A 299 40.22 -50.59 -58.74
N LYS A 300 39.12 -50.39 -58.00
CA LYS A 300 37.76 -50.68 -58.52
C LYS A 300 37.39 -49.76 -59.69
N PHE A 301 38.08 -48.64 -59.86
CA PHE A 301 37.81 -47.62 -60.88
C PHE A 301 38.81 -47.67 -62.05
N GLY A 302 39.67 -48.70 -62.12
CA GLY A 302 40.57 -48.89 -63.26
C GLY A 302 39.85 -49.11 -64.60
N ARG A 303 38.60 -49.58 -64.56
CA ARG A 303 37.76 -49.83 -65.75
C ARG A 303 37.00 -48.61 -66.27
N CYS A 304 37.08 -47.46 -65.61
CA CYS A 304 36.41 -46.24 -66.08
C CYS A 304 36.91 -45.81 -67.48
N PRO A 305 36.08 -45.12 -68.28
CA PRO A 305 36.48 -44.60 -69.60
C PRO A 305 37.74 -43.76 -69.54
N SER A 306 38.65 -43.93 -70.51
CA SER A 306 39.93 -43.20 -70.51
C SER A 306 39.78 -41.67 -70.44
N SER A 307 38.68 -41.12 -70.96
CA SER A 307 38.40 -39.68 -70.93
C SER A 307 38.07 -39.11 -69.54
N SER A 308 37.51 -39.91 -68.64
CA SER A 308 37.14 -39.51 -67.27
C SER A 308 37.96 -40.21 -66.19
N ARG A 309 38.76 -41.21 -66.56
CA ARG A 309 39.48 -42.11 -65.63
C ARG A 309 40.39 -41.33 -64.68
N GLU A 310 41.22 -40.43 -65.19
CA GLU A 310 42.20 -39.69 -64.37
C GLU A 310 41.49 -38.82 -63.31
N MET A 311 40.49 -38.05 -63.73
CA MET A 311 39.67 -37.22 -62.83
C MET A 311 38.95 -38.07 -61.76
N ILE A 312 38.32 -39.18 -62.18
CA ILE A 312 37.60 -40.07 -61.25
C ILE A 312 38.57 -40.72 -60.27
N GLN A 313 39.72 -41.23 -60.74
CA GLN A 313 40.73 -41.86 -59.88
C GLN A 313 41.31 -40.86 -58.87
N ALA A 314 41.54 -39.60 -59.27
CA ALA A 314 41.99 -38.56 -58.36
C ALA A 314 40.98 -38.31 -57.23
N LYS A 315 39.69 -38.13 -57.58
CA LYS A 315 38.60 -37.95 -56.60
C LYS A 315 38.40 -39.17 -55.69
N VAL A 316 38.42 -40.38 -56.24
CA VAL A 316 38.30 -41.63 -55.47
C VAL A 316 39.46 -41.78 -54.50
N THR A 317 40.69 -41.52 -54.95
CA THR A 317 41.90 -41.60 -54.10
C THR A 317 41.81 -40.63 -52.94
N GLU A 318 41.32 -39.41 -53.17
CA GLU A 318 41.10 -38.45 -52.10
C GLU A 318 39.99 -38.88 -51.14
N MET A 319 38.84 -39.34 -51.64
CA MET A 319 37.76 -39.87 -50.80
C MET A 319 38.24 -41.04 -49.94
N PHE A 320 39.02 -41.96 -50.51
CA PHE A 320 39.61 -43.10 -49.78
C PHE A 320 40.53 -42.65 -48.65
N LYS A 321 41.41 -41.67 -48.89
CA LYS A 321 42.28 -41.08 -47.85
C LYS A 321 41.47 -40.44 -46.73
N ILE A 322 40.41 -39.72 -47.06
CA ILE A 322 39.51 -39.10 -46.07
C ILE A 322 38.82 -40.17 -45.22
N ILE A 323 38.24 -41.20 -45.85
CA ILE A 323 37.57 -42.30 -45.14
C ILE A 323 38.55 -43.04 -44.23
N GLN A 324 39.78 -43.30 -44.69
CA GLN A 324 40.82 -43.91 -43.88
C GLN A 324 41.15 -43.06 -42.65
N ALA A 325 41.32 -41.75 -42.81
CA ALA A 325 41.56 -40.85 -41.67
C ALA A 325 40.40 -40.86 -40.66
N LEU A 326 39.14 -40.88 -41.14
CA LEU A 326 37.96 -40.98 -40.27
C LEU A 326 37.88 -42.30 -39.52
N LEU A 327 38.28 -43.41 -40.15
CA LEU A 327 38.38 -44.71 -39.50
C LEU A 327 39.40 -44.69 -38.36
N ASP A 328 40.57 -44.14 -38.62
CA ASP A 328 41.64 -44.06 -37.62
C ASP A 328 41.23 -43.18 -36.43
N GLU A 329 40.57 -42.03 -36.67
CA GLU A 329 39.96 -41.18 -35.64
C GLU A 329 38.90 -41.93 -34.81
N SER A 330 38.02 -42.70 -35.45
CA SER A 330 36.98 -43.47 -34.75
C SER A 330 37.57 -44.54 -33.84
N ARG A 331 38.66 -45.20 -34.28
CA ARG A 331 39.39 -46.21 -33.51
C ARG A 331 40.13 -45.60 -32.33
N GLN A 332 40.70 -44.40 -32.52
CA GLN A 332 41.33 -43.67 -31.43
C GLN A 332 40.30 -43.24 -30.37
N SER A 333 39.15 -42.70 -30.80
CA SER A 333 38.07 -42.27 -29.89
C SER A 333 37.50 -43.43 -29.06
N ARG A 334 37.50 -44.67 -29.57
CA ARG A 334 37.08 -45.86 -28.81
C ARG A 334 38.12 -46.37 -27.81
N LYS A 335 39.40 -46.03 -27.96
CA LYS A 335 40.45 -46.41 -26.99
C LYS A 335 40.53 -45.47 -25.79
N GLU A 336 40.03 -44.24 -25.97
CA GLU A 336 40.04 -43.20 -24.94
C GLU A 336 38.81 -43.23 -24.02
N ASN A 337 37.73 -43.91 -24.45
CA ASN A 337 36.54 -44.20 -23.65
C ASN A 337 36.62 -45.62 -23.08
#